data_AF-A0A1Y1LR02-F1
#
_entry.id   AF-A0A1Y1LR02-F1
#
_cell.length_a   1.000
_cell.length_b   1.000
_cell.length_c   1.000
_cell.angle_alpha   90.00
_cell.angle_beta   90.00
_cell.angle_gamma   90.00
#
_symmetry.space_group_name_H-M   'P 1'
#
loop_
_entity.id
_entity.type
_entity.pdbx_description
1 polymer ?
#
loop_
_entity_poly.entity_id
_entity_poly.type
_entity_poly.pdbx_seq_one_letter_code
_entity_poly.pdbx_strand_id
1 'polypeptide(L)'
;MLNEDSIEIRQENEIEALKAIFGDALEDLRDKVAWNLWLPLNVKIKLTPQQGSSGVHEVYATVELHIICSKQYPNDIPEILLENGKGMSKATLDELQIELQQEAHNLLGEVMIFELAQHTQSFLYRHNKPGFKSFYEEMLNRQKAEEQKLKQAKQLERDRERQVIFNEIEKRREILKSEFKLRRERFDSDQSDENYPGKNRKSSNSASSLDHEDSRCEHHGTQVIEFSNNGIREIQRGRCIGHLKEGQVTYYHGLDIETGELFAVGEWIINYKNADELQVCRQVTSIEQEMNYLIKLKHSHLVHYVNVKQQHVKDSNRVIVNILQEFVGCVLLSSIMNYPLKLKWCDTLPSEY
;
A
#
# COMPACT_ATOMS: atom_id res chain seq x y z
N MET A 1 46.46 -49.68 -0.50
CA MET A 1 45.23 -48.87 -0.50
C MET A 1 45.44 -47.83 0.58
N LEU A 2 45.72 -46.58 0.18
CA LEU A 2 45.74 -45.46 1.13
C LEU A 2 44.28 -45.30 1.57
N ASN A 3 44.00 -45.30 2.87
CA ASN A 3 42.65 -45.08 3.37
C ASN A 3 42.21 -43.68 2.94
N GLU A 4 41.36 -43.60 1.91
CA GLU A 4 40.78 -42.34 1.42
C GLU A 4 39.93 -41.61 2.48
N ASP A 5 39.65 -42.29 3.60
CA ASP A 5 38.87 -41.79 4.75
C ASP A 5 39.71 -41.28 5.94
N SER A 6 41.02 -41.08 5.78
CA SER A 6 41.84 -40.55 6.89
C SER A 6 41.35 -39.16 7.32
N ILE A 7 41.36 -38.89 8.62
CA ILE A 7 40.86 -37.61 9.18
C ILE A 7 41.57 -36.42 8.54
N GLU A 8 42.87 -36.55 8.28
CA GLU A 8 43.68 -35.53 7.64
C GLU A 8 43.17 -35.20 6.23
N ILE A 9 42.82 -36.22 5.44
CA ILE A 9 42.29 -36.05 4.07
C ILE A 9 40.92 -35.38 4.13
N ARG A 10 40.06 -35.77 5.08
CA ARG A 10 38.74 -35.17 5.26
C ARG A 10 38.84 -33.67 5.59
N GLN A 11 39.76 -33.29 6.47
CA GLN A 11 40.00 -31.88 6.82
C GLN A 11 40.61 -31.08 5.65
N GLU A 12 41.54 -31.67 4.89
CA GLU A 12 42.12 -30.98 3.71
C GLU A 12 41.12 -30.82 2.57
N ASN A 13 40.25 -31.81 2.34
CA ASN A 13 39.19 -31.70 1.34
C ASN A 13 38.18 -30.62 1.73
N GLU A 14 37.83 -30.52 3.02
CA GLU A 14 36.90 -29.51 3.50
C GLU A 14 37.47 -28.10 3.31
N ILE A 15 38.72 -27.84 3.71
CA ILE A 15 39.33 -26.50 3.53
C ILE A 15 39.51 -26.13 2.07
N GLU A 16 39.80 -27.07 1.18
CA GLU A 16 39.84 -26.82 -0.26
C GLU A 16 38.47 -26.40 -0.80
N ALA A 17 37.40 -27.12 -0.41
CA ALA A 17 36.04 -26.76 -0.76
C ALA A 17 35.64 -25.38 -0.20
N LEU A 18 35.96 -25.11 1.07
CA LEU A 18 35.68 -23.81 1.70
C LEU A 18 36.44 -22.66 1.01
N LYS A 19 37.69 -22.87 0.60
CA LYS A 19 38.46 -21.89 -0.18
C LYS A 19 37.80 -21.59 -1.53
N ALA A 20 37.26 -22.61 -2.20
CA ALA A 20 36.54 -22.43 -3.45
C ALA A 20 35.22 -21.66 -3.27
N ILE A 21 34.53 -21.86 -2.14
CA ILE A 21 33.24 -21.23 -1.84
C ILE A 21 33.40 -19.77 -1.36
N PHE A 22 34.27 -19.55 -0.39
CA PHE A 22 34.40 -18.26 0.30
C PHE A 22 35.50 -17.37 -0.26
N GLY A 23 36.45 -17.92 -1.02
CA GLY A 23 37.55 -17.17 -1.63
C GLY A 23 38.27 -16.30 -0.61
N ASP A 24 38.29 -15.00 -0.86
CA ASP A 24 38.96 -13.99 -0.04
C ASP A 24 38.32 -13.77 1.35
N ALA A 25 37.11 -14.29 1.59
CA ALA A 25 36.44 -14.16 2.88
C ALA A 25 36.93 -15.19 3.92
N LEU A 26 37.70 -16.20 3.49
CA LEU A 26 38.27 -17.23 4.35
C LEU A 26 39.76 -17.02 4.57
N GLU A 27 40.20 -17.08 5.82
CA GLU A 27 41.58 -17.03 6.26
C GLU A 27 41.98 -18.36 6.91
N ASP A 28 43.02 -19.00 6.39
CA ASP A 28 43.60 -20.23 6.95
C ASP A 28 44.70 -19.82 7.95
N LEU A 29 44.46 -20.05 9.24
CA LEU A 29 45.31 -19.62 10.35
C LEU A 29 46.36 -20.67 10.73
N ARG A 30 46.51 -21.74 9.95
CA ARG A 30 47.55 -22.75 10.19
C ARG A 30 48.93 -22.21 9.81
N ASP A 31 49.90 -22.37 10.71
CA ASP A 31 51.29 -22.01 10.46
C ASP A 31 51.89 -22.89 9.35
N LYS A 32 52.56 -22.27 8.38
CA LYS A 32 53.36 -22.97 7.38
C LYS A 32 54.69 -23.41 8.00
N VAL A 33 54.66 -24.49 8.78
CA VAL A 33 55.87 -25.04 9.41
C VAL A 33 56.80 -25.60 8.32
N ALA A 34 58.10 -25.31 8.43
CA ALA A 34 59.14 -25.65 7.45
C ALA A 34 59.30 -27.17 7.14
N TRP A 35 58.59 -28.05 7.84
CA TRP A 35 58.76 -29.50 7.80
C TRP A 35 57.54 -30.28 7.25
N ASN A 36 56.57 -29.61 6.61
CA ASN A 36 55.37 -30.24 6.03
C ASN A 36 54.57 -31.12 7.03
N LEU A 37 54.61 -30.79 8.32
CA LEU A 37 53.82 -31.49 9.32
C LEU A 37 52.35 -31.06 9.19
N TRP A 38 51.44 -32.03 9.12
CA TRP A 38 50.01 -31.74 9.08
C TRP A 38 49.53 -31.14 10.41
N LEU A 39 48.69 -30.10 10.31
CA LEU A 39 48.08 -29.41 11.44
C LEU A 39 46.54 -29.45 11.30
N PRO A 40 45.81 -29.64 12.42
CA PRO A 40 44.36 -29.53 12.44
C PRO A 40 43.88 -28.20 11.88
N LEU A 41 42.68 -28.24 11.32
CA LEU A 41 42.09 -27.08 10.67
C LEU A 41 41.87 -25.93 11.67
N ASN A 42 42.37 -24.74 11.32
CA ASN A 42 42.12 -23.51 12.05
C ASN A 42 41.80 -22.43 11.03
N VAL A 43 40.54 -21.98 11.00
CA VAL A 43 40.03 -21.10 9.95
C VAL A 43 39.19 -19.99 10.53
N LYS A 44 39.26 -18.84 9.86
CA LYS A 44 38.41 -17.69 10.14
C LYS A 44 37.66 -17.30 8.88
N ILE A 45 36.34 -17.22 8.97
CA ILE A 45 35.47 -16.91 7.84
C ILE A 45 34.68 -15.65 8.14
N LYS A 46 34.84 -14.62 7.32
CA LYS A 46 34.05 -13.40 7.43
C LYS A 46 32.70 -13.58 6.77
N LEU A 47 31.64 -13.61 7.58
CA LEU A 47 30.28 -13.88 7.12
C LEU A 47 29.43 -12.61 7.07
N THR A 48 28.62 -12.55 6.02
CA THR A 48 27.63 -11.50 5.78
C THR A 48 26.26 -12.15 5.60
N PRO A 49 25.15 -11.40 5.76
CA PRO A 49 23.80 -11.93 5.60
C PRO A 49 23.63 -12.56 4.21
N GLN A 50 22.93 -13.69 4.14
CA GLN A 50 22.70 -14.39 2.88
C GLN A 50 22.06 -13.45 1.85
N GLN A 51 22.69 -13.30 0.68
CA GLN A 51 22.21 -12.43 -0.39
C GLN A 51 21.36 -13.25 -1.36
N GLY A 52 20.08 -12.88 -1.52
CA GLY A 52 19.20 -13.48 -2.53
C GLY A 52 19.47 -12.95 -3.94
N SER A 53 18.78 -13.54 -4.92
CA SER A 53 18.81 -13.11 -6.33
C SER A 53 18.25 -11.70 -6.58
N SER A 54 17.62 -11.08 -5.57
CA SER A 54 16.98 -9.77 -5.66
C SER A 54 17.91 -8.57 -5.44
N GLY A 55 19.23 -8.78 -5.40
CA GLY A 55 20.22 -7.72 -5.33
C GLY A 55 20.76 -7.44 -3.92
N VAL A 56 21.81 -6.61 -3.87
CA VAL A 56 22.62 -6.29 -2.68
C VAL A 56 21.73 -5.71 -1.58
N HIS A 57 21.35 -6.55 -0.61
CA HIS A 57 20.80 -6.07 0.65
C HIS A 57 21.88 -5.29 1.40
N GLU A 58 21.52 -4.12 1.93
CA GLU A 58 22.42 -3.35 2.79
C GLU A 58 22.86 -4.23 3.98
N VAL A 59 24.18 -4.41 4.10
CA VAL A 59 24.78 -5.28 5.12
C VAL A 59 24.97 -4.47 6.39
N TYR A 60 24.08 -4.68 7.36
CA TYR A 60 24.15 -4.04 8.68
C TYR A 60 24.76 -4.95 9.75
N ALA A 61 24.59 -6.26 9.59
CA ALA A 61 25.13 -7.28 10.49
C ALA A 61 26.27 -8.07 9.83
N THR A 62 27.41 -8.21 10.51
CA THR A 62 28.54 -9.05 10.05
C THR A 62 29.17 -9.75 11.25
N VAL A 63 29.70 -10.95 11.05
CA VAL A 63 30.46 -11.68 12.09
C VAL A 63 31.61 -12.45 11.47
N GLU A 64 32.71 -12.62 12.20
CA GLU A 64 33.80 -13.51 11.83
C GLU A 64 33.64 -14.82 12.61
N LEU A 65 33.43 -15.92 11.87
CA LEU A 65 33.31 -17.26 12.41
C LEU A 65 34.70 -17.89 12.45
N HIS A 66 35.24 -18.08 13.64
CA HIS A 66 36.54 -18.68 13.88
C HIS A 66 36.34 -20.11 14.40
N ILE A 67 36.89 -21.08 13.69
CA ILE A 67 36.73 -22.51 13.98
C ILE A 67 38.11 -23.13 14.18
N ILE A 68 38.30 -23.74 15.34
CA ILE A 68 39.53 -24.43 15.72
C ILE A 68 39.19 -25.92 15.87
N CYS A 69 39.67 -26.73 14.94
CA CYS A 69 39.43 -28.17 14.93
C CYS A 69 40.47 -28.92 15.77
N SER A 70 40.06 -30.00 16.42
CA SER A 70 40.97 -30.96 17.04
C SER A 70 41.53 -31.93 15.99
N LYS A 71 42.51 -32.76 16.39
CA LYS A 71 43.04 -33.84 15.53
C LYS A 71 42.00 -34.94 15.25
N GLN A 72 40.89 -34.94 15.98
CA GLN A 72 39.84 -35.95 15.91
C GLN A 72 38.62 -35.47 15.12
N TYR A 73 38.49 -34.17 14.86
CA TYR A 73 37.46 -33.60 14.00
C TYR A 73 37.42 -34.29 12.62
N PRO A 74 36.25 -34.67 12.07
CA PRO A 74 34.90 -34.32 12.52
C PRO A 74 34.27 -35.27 13.56
N ASN A 75 35.02 -36.25 14.09
CA ASN A 75 34.52 -37.14 15.15
C ASN A 75 34.47 -36.48 16.53
N ASP A 76 34.92 -35.23 16.60
CA ASP A 76 34.93 -34.38 17.77
C ASP A 76 34.51 -32.97 17.33
N ILE A 77 33.88 -32.24 18.24
CA ILE A 77 33.26 -30.95 17.93
C ILE A 77 34.36 -29.89 17.90
N PRO A 78 34.41 -29.04 16.88
CA PRO A 78 35.41 -27.97 16.83
C PRO A 78 35.06 -26.88 17.86
N GLU A 79 36.07 -26.15 18.30
CA GLU A 79 35.84 -24.94 19.08
C GLU A 79 35.34 -23.83 18.13
N ILE A 80 34.15 -23.30 18.43
CA ILE A 80 33.47 -22.28 17.62
C ILE A 80 33.54 -20.95 18.35
N LEU A 81 34.11 -19.94 17.72
CA LEU A 81 34.28 -18.59 18.28
C LEU A 81 33.68 -17.56 17.32
N LEU A 82 32.86 -16.66 17.88
CA LEU A 82 32.27 -15.54 17.14
C LEU A 82 33.04 -14.25 17.44
N GLU A 83 33.81 -13.78 16.47
CA GLU A 83 34.65 -12.58 16.57
C GLU A 83 34.08 -11.41 15.74
N ASN A 84 34.44 -10.17 16.10
CA ASN A 84 34.16 -8.96 15.33
C ASN A 84 32.69 -8.76 14.89
N GLY A 85 31.74 -9.21 15.73
CA GLY A 85 30.31 -9.02 15.51
C GLY A 85 29.91 -7.54 15.43
N LYS A 86 29.44 -7.10 14.26
CA LYS A 86 28.90 -5.75 14.02
C LYS A 86 27.41 -5.84 13.74
N GLY A 87 26.65 -4.83 14.16
CA GLY A 87 25.20 -4.77 13.93
C GLY A 87 24.36 -5.71 14.81
N MET A 88 24.97 -6.40 15.77
CA MET A 88 24.30 -7.36 16.66
C MET A 88 24.55 -7.02 18.12
N SER A 89 23.53 -7.26 18.96
CA SER A 89 23.68 -7.16 20.40
C SER A 89 24.43 -8.37 20.95
N LYS A 90 25.10 -8.23 22.10
CA LYS A 90 25.80 -9.34 22.77
C LYS A 90 24.86 -10.54 23.03
N ALA A 91 23.65 -10.28 23.50
CA ALA A 91 22.66 -11.33 23.75
C ALA A 91 22.31 -12.12 22.47
N THR A 92 22.30 -11.45 21.31
CA THR A 92 22.03 -12.09 20.02
C THR A 92 23.22 -12.91 19.51
N LEU A 93 24.45 -12.49 19.84
CA LEU A 93 25.65 -13.30 19.56
C LEU A 93 25.71 -14.54 20.47
N ASP A 94 25.29 -14.41 21.73
CA ASP A 94 25.20 -15.54 22.66
C ASP A 94 24.13 -16.55 22.19
N GLU A 95 23.01 -16.07 21.65
CA GLU A 95 21.98 -16.92 21.02
C GLU A 95 22.55 -17.68 19.80
N LEU A 96 23.25 -16.99 18.90
CA LEU A 96 23.91 -17.62 17.76
C LEU A 96 24.93 -18.68 18.20
N GLN A 97 25.72 -18.40 19.24
CA GLN A 97 26.69 -19.33 19.78
C GLN A 97 26.03 -20.63 20.25
N ILE A 98 24.89 -20.54 20.94
CA ILE A 98 24.13 -21.70 21.40
C ILE A 98 23.57 -22.49 20.21
N GLU A 99 23.00 -21.81 19.21
CA GLU A 99 22.49 -22.48 17.99
C GLU A 99 23.62 -23.23 17.26
N LEU A 100 24.79 -22.62 17.08
CA LEU A 100 25.93 -23.24 16.41
C LEU A 100 26.49 -24.45 17.18
N GLN A 101 26.51 -24.39 18.51
CA GLN A 101 26.91 -25.53 19.33
C GLN A 101 25.93 -26.70 19.17
N GLN A 102 24.63 -26.43 19.15
CA GLN A 102 23.61 -27.46 18.92
C GLN A 102 23.73 -28.08 17.52
N GLU A 103 23.95 -27.26 16.50
CA GLU A 103 24.10 -27.74 15.12
C GLU A 103 25.37 -28.60 14.97
N ALA A 104 26.47 -28.20 15.60
CA ALA A 104 27.70 -28.99 15.61
C ALA A 104 27.55 -30.36 16.29
N HIS A 105 26.68 -30.47 17.31
CA HIS A 105 26.32 -31.75 17.91
C HIS A 105 25.50 -32.65 16.97
N ASN A 106 24.64 -32.07 16.13
CA ASN A 106 23.83 -32.83 15.17
C ASN A 106 24.66 -33.38 14.01
N LEU A 107 25.70 -32.65 13.61
CA LEU A 107 26.58 -32.98 12.47
C LEU A 107 27.82 -33.79 12.87
N LEU A 108 27.87 -34.30 14.10
CA LEU A 108 29.02 -35.00 14.65
C LEU A 108 29.32 -36.28 13.85
N GLY A 109 30.57 -36.41 13.38
CA GLY A 109 31.00 -37.48 12.49
C GLY A 109 31.12 -37.05 11.02
N GLU A 110 30.55 -35.91 10.64
CA GLU A 110 30.64 -35.31 9.31
C GLU A 110 31.32 -33.94 9.32
N VAL A 111 31.92 -33.57 8.18
CA VAL A 111 32.50 -32.24 8.01
C VAL A 111 31.37 -31.21 8.01
N MET A 112 31.50 -30.17 8.85
CA MET A 112 30.37 -29.34 9.29
C MET A 112 30.62 -27.83 9.14
N ILE A 113 31.83 -27.38 8.78
CA ILE A 113 32.16 -25.95 8.77
C ILE A 113 31.28 -25.17 7.80
N PHE A 114 31.00 -25.77 6.63
CA PHE A 114 30.15 -25.14 5.64
C PHE A 114 28.71 -24.97 6.16
N GLU A 115 28.15 -25.98 6.82
CA GLU A 115 26.80 -25.92 7.40
C GLU A 115 26.72 -24.87 8.52
N LEU A 116 27.72 -24.83 9.40
CA LEU A 116 27.82 -23.79 10.44
C LEU A 116 27.90 -22.38 9.83
N ALA A 117 28.61 -22.22 8.72
CA ALA A 117 28.68 -20.96 7.99
C ALA A 117 27.31 -20.59 7.36
N GLN A 118 26.60 -21.53 6.75
CA GLN A 118 25.24 -21.30 6.19
C GLN A 118 24.23 -20.94 7.28
N HIS A 119 24.27 -21.63 8.42
CA HIS A 119 23.43 -21.33 9.57
C HIS A 119 23.68 -19.92 10.07
N THR A 120 24.96 -19.53 10.19
CA THR A 120 25.36 -18.17 10.55
C THR A 120 24.86 -17.13 9.54
N GLN A 121 25.01 -17.36 8.23
CA GLN A 121 24.51 -16.43 7.19
C GLN A 121 22.98 -16.27 7.23
N SER A 122 22.26 -17.36 7.51
CA SER A 122 20.81 -17.37 7.68
C SER A 122 20.37 -16.63 8.95
N PHE A 123 21.11 -16.79 10.03
CA PHE A 123 20.89 -16.05 11.28
C PHE A 123 21.16 -14.54 11.08
N LEU A 124 22.28 -14.19 10.45
CA LEU A 124 22.59 -12.81 10.09
C LEU A 124 21.47 -12.18 9.25
N TYR A 125 20.91 -12.91 8.28
CA TYR A 125 19.79 -12.43 7.46
C TYR A 125 18.54 -12.10 8.30
N ARG A 126 18.16 -12.97 9.23
CA ARG A 126 17.01 -12.75 10.13
C ARG A 126 17.20 -11.54 11.05
N HIS A 127 18.45 -11.27 11.44
CA HIS A 127 18.80 -10.20 12.38
C HIS A 127 19.40 -8.94 11.70
N ASN A 128 19.45 -8.89 10.37
CA ASN A 128 19.96 -7.75 9.59
C ASN A 128 18.97 -6.56 9.60
N LYS A 129 18.90 -5.85 10.74
CA LYS A 129 18.06 -4.65 10.90
C LYS A 129 18.93 -3.39 10.79
N PRO A 130 18.53 -2.37 10.01
CA PRO A 130 19.23 -1.09 10.01
C PRO A 130 19.19 -0.50 11.42
N GLY A 131 20.37 -0.16 11.96
CA GLY A 131 20.47 0.58 13.21
C GLY A 131 19.64 1.87 13.10
N PHE A 132 18.93 2.24 14.17
CA PHE A 132 18.09 3.45 14.32
C PHE A 132 16.59 3.41 13.96
N LYS A 133 16.00 2.27 13.54
CA LYS A 133 14.53 2.25 13.30
C LYS A 133 13.68 2.43 14.57
N SER A 134 14.08 1.89 15.73
CA SER A 134 13.18 1.85 16.90
C SER A 134 12.81 3.22 17.46
N PHE A 135 13.73 4.19 17.50
CA PHE A 135 13.47 5.51 18.12
C PHE A 135 12.83 6.49 17.14
N TYR A 136 13.23 6.43 15.86
CA TYR A 136 12.68 7.29 14.82
C TYR A 136 11.26 6.87 14.43
N GLU A 137 10.98 5.56 14.33
CA GLU A 137 9.61 5.07 14.08
C GLU A 137 8.68 5.39 15.25
N GLU A 138 9.14 5.25 16.50
CA GLU A 138 8.36 5.61 17.68
C GLU A 138 8.03 7.11 17.71
N MET A 139 9.00 7.97 17.38
CA MET A 139 8.81 9.41 17.24
C MET A 139 7.79 9.75 16.14
N LEU A 140 7.92 9.12 14.96
CA LEU A 140 6.98 9.31 13.84
C LEU A 140 5.57 8.83 14.18
N ASN A 141 5.44 7.70 14.87
CA ASN A 141 4.15 7.17 15.31
C ASN A 141 3.50 8.10 16.34
N ARG A 142 4.27 8.66 17.27
CA ARG A 142 3.78 9.65 18.23
C ARG A 142 3.29 10.92 17.53
N GLN A 143 4.06 11.43 16.57
CA GLN A 143 3.71 12.62 15.80
C GLN A 143 2.45 12.39 14.95
N LYS A 144 2.35 11.25 14.26
CA LYS A 144 1.15 10.86 13.50
C LYS A 144 -0.08 10.69 14.41
N ALA A 145 0.07 10.10 15.60
CA ALA A 145 -1.02 9.91 16.54
C ALA A 145 -1.55 11.25 17.08
N GLU A 146 -0.66 12.21 17.38
CA GLU A 146 -1.05 13.57 17.78
C GLU A 146 -1.75 14.32 16.64
N GLU A 147 -1.24 14.22 15.41
CA GLU A 147 -1.85 14.85 14.25
C GLU A 147 -3.25 14.26 13.95
N GLN A 148 -3.40 12.94 14.09
CA GLN A 148 -4.70 12.27 13.97
C GLN A 148 -5.68 12.73 15.05
N LYS A 149 -5.25 12.83 16.32
CA LYS A 149 -6.10 13.36 17.40
C LYS A 149 -6.54 14.79 17.13
N LEU A 150 -5.64 15.65 16.66
CA LEU A 150 -5.96 17.04 16.34
C LEU A 150 -6.95 17.13 15.17
N LYS A 151 -6.78 16.31 14.12
CA LYS A 151 -7.72 16.23 12.99
C LYS A 151 -9.10 15.76 13.44
N GLN A 152 -9.18 14.73 14.28
CA GLN A 152 -10.44 14.22 14.83
C GLN A 152 -11.15 15.27 15.69
N ALA A 153 -10.43 15.99 16.57
CA ALA A 153 -11.01 17.05 17.38
C ALA A 153 -11.60 18.18 16.52
N LYS A 154 -10.86 18.65 15.50
CA LYS A 154 -11.34 19.67 14.56
C LYS A 154 -12.52 19.19 13.70
N GLN A 155 -12.61 17.90 13.43
CA GLN A 155 -13.73 17.33 12.67
C GLN A 155 -14.98 17.27 13.54
N LEU A 156 -14.86 16.81 14.78
CA LEU A 156 -15.95 16.80 15.76
C LEU A 156 -16.50 18.21 16.03
N GLU A 157 -15.63 19.22 16.12
CA GLU A 157 -16.03 20.62 16.33
C GLU A 157 -16.81 21.16 15.12
N ARG A 158 -16.33 20.91 13.90
CA ARG A 158 -17.06 21.26 12.66
C ARG A 158 -18.40 20.53 12.54
N ASP A 159 -18.47 19.26 12.95
CA ASP A 159 -19.71 18.50 12.91
C ASP A 159 -20.74 19.03 13.92
N ARG A 160 -20.28 19.47 15.10
CA ARG A 160 -21.13 20.17 16.08
C ARG A 160 -21.68 21.48 15.51
N GLU A 161 -20.83 22.30 14.89
CA GLU A 161 -21.27 23.55 14.24
C GLU A 161 -22.30 23.28 13.14
N ARG A 162 -22.08 22.25 12.31
CA ARG A 162 -23.03 21.82 11.26
C ARG A 162 -24.37 21.37 11.85
N GLN A 163 -24.37 20.62 12.95
CA GLN A 163 -25.60 20.20 13.62
C GLN A 163 -26.40 21.41 14.16
N VAL A 164 -25.71 22.40 14.74
CA VAL A 164 -26.37 23.64 15.20
C VAL A 164 -27.00 24.39 14.03
N ILE A 165 -26.28 24.55 12.91
CA ILE A 165 -26.79 25.21 11.70
C ILE A 165 -27.97 24.44 11.11
N PHE A 166 -27.89 23.11 11.04
CA PHE A 166 -28.96 22.27 10.50
C PHE A 166 -30.25 22.41 11.33
N ASN A 167 -30.15 22.34 12.66
CA ASN A 167 -31.29 22.51 13.57
C ASN A 167 -31.92 23.90 13.45
N GLU A 168 -31.11 24.95 13.22
CA GLU A 168 -31.60 26.31 13.02
C GLU A 168 -32.35 26.46 11.68
N ILE A 169 -31.82 25.87 10.60
CA ILE A 169 -32.48 25.86 9.27
C ILE A 169 -33.81 25.10 9.34
N GLU A 170 -33.83 23.96 10.02
CA GLU A 170 -35.04 23.13 10.16
C GLU A 170 -36.14 23.88 10.92
N LYS A 171 -35.80 24.54 12.05
CA LYS A 171 -36.74 25.41 12.78
C LYS A 171 -37.29 26.54 11.90
N ARG A 172 -36.44 27.23 11.14
CA ARG A 172 -36.88 28.30 10.23
C ARG A 172 -37.81 27.77 9.14
N ARG A 173 -37.52 26.59 8.59
CA ARG A 173 -38.36 25.96 7.57
C ARG A 173 -39.73 25.58 8.11
N GLU A 174 -39.81 25.08 9.36
CA GLU A 174 -41.08 24.73 10.00
C GLU A 174 -41.94 25.98 10.29
N ILE A 175 -41.31 27.09 10.73
CA ILE A 175 -41.98 28.40 10.92
C ILE A 175 -42.53 28.92 9.59
N LEU A 176 -41.71 28.95 8.53
CA LEU A 176 -42.17 29.40 7.22
C LEU A 176 -43.31 28.53 6.66
N LYS A 177 -43.27 27.21 6.91
CA LYS A 177 -44.31 26.28 6.48
C LYS A 177 -45.64 26.48 7.23
N SER A 178 -45.59 26.79 8.52
CA SER A 178 -46.80 27.10 9.31
C SER A 178 -47.40 28.46 8.92
N GLU A 179 -46.58 29.48 8.70
CA GLU A 179 -47.03 30.79 8.18
C GLU A 179 -47.68 30.67 6.80
N PHE A 180 -47.09 29.87 5.89
CA PHE A 180 -47.64 29.65 4.56
C PHE A 180 -49.01 28.94 4.59
N LYS A 181 -49.20 27.99 5.52
CA LYS A 181 -50.50 27.33 5.74
C LYS A 181 -51.55 28.30 6.25
N LEU A 182 -51.22 29.12 7.26
CA LEU A 182 -52.13 30.14 7.80
C LEU A 182 -52.52 31.18 6.75
N ARG A 183 -51.62 31.54 5.84
CA ARG A 183 -51.92 32.47 4.74
C ARG A 183 -52.83 31.85 3.69
N ARG A 184 -52.69 30.55 3.39
CA ARG A 184 -53.57 29.81 2.48
C ARG A 184 -54.97 29.67 3.06
N GLU A 185 -55.10 29.36 4.35
CA GLU A 185 -56.39 29.27 5.05
C GLU A 185 -57.12 30.62 5.09
N ARG A 186 -56.38 31.74 5.23
CA ARG A 186 -56.96 33.10 5.12
C ARG A 186 -57.38 33.47 3.71
N PHE A 187 -56.78 32.87 2.67
CA PHE A 187 -57.12 33.14 1.28
C PHE A 187 -58.31 32.30 0.80
N ASP A 188 -58.51 31.10 1.37
CA ASP A 188 -59.68 30.24 1.10
C ASP A 188 -60.97 30.72 1.80
N SER A 189 -60.87 31.47 2.91
CA SER A 189 -62.05 32.03 3.60
C SER A 189 -62.62 33.31 2.98
N ASP A 190 -62.00 33.88 1.94
CA ASP A 190 -62.37 35.20 1.37
C ASP A 190 -62.93 35.10 -0.08
N GLN A 191 -63.30 33.90 -0.54
CA GLN A 191 -63.97 33.70 -1.84
C GLN A 191 -65.19 32.77 -1.71
N SER A 192 -66.29 33.34 -1.22
CA SER A 192 -67.64 32.88 -1.54
C SER A 192 -68.33 33.96 -2.37
N ASP A 193 -68.27 33.86 -3.70
CA ASP A 193 -69.38 34.04 -4.67
C ASP A 193 -68.90 34.36 -6.10
N GLU A 194 -69.71 33.90 -7.07
CA GLU A 194 -69.80 34.27 -8.50
C GLU A 194 -68.83 33.63 -9.52
N ASN A 195 -69.23 32.44 -10.00
CA ASN A 195 -69.67 32.16 -11.38
C ASN A 195 -68.90 32.77 -12.60
N TYR A 196 -68.04 31.98 -13.26
CA TYR A 196 -68.03 31.81 -14.74
C TYR A 196 -67.08 30.68 -15.21
N PRO A 197 -67.45 29.86 -16.22
CA PRO A 197 -66.62 28.77 -16.73
C PRO A 197 -65.84 29.17 -17.99
N GLY A 198 -64.59 28.67 -18.15
CA GLY A 198 -63.99 28.59 -19.48
C GLY A 198 -62.48 28.45 -19.57
N LYS A 199 -62.07 27.27 -20.11
CA LYS A 199 -60.87 27.02 -20.95
C LYS A 199 -59.50 27.14 -20.23
N ASN A 200 -58.48 26.31 -20.48
CA ASN A 200 -58.22 25.31 -21.49
C ASN A 200 -57.00 24.51 -21.01
N ARG A 201 -57.06 23.18 -21.19
CA ARG A 201 -56.00 22.28 -21.69
C ARG A 201 -54.53 22.63 -21.38
N LYS A 202 -53.78 21.70 -20.76
CA LYS A 202 -52.94 20.71 -21.48
C LYS A 202 -52.12 19.84 -20.54
N SER A 203 -52.16 18.54 -20.86
CA SER A 203 -51.05 17.58 -20.80
C SER A 203 -50.59 17.07 -19.43
N SER A 204 -51.36 16.12 -18.92
CA SER A 204 -50.82 14.97 -18.19
C SER A 204 -49.91 14.15 -19.13
N ASN A 205 -48.62 14.08 -18.83
CA ASN A 205 -47.75 13.00 -19.28
C ASN A 205 -46.61 12.85 -18.25
N SER A 206 -46.92 12.27 -17.09
CA SER A 206 -45.91 11.69 -16.20
C SER A 206 -45.86 10.20 -16.50
N ALA A 207 -45.06 9.86 -17.50
CA ALA A 207 -44.54 8.52 -17.65
C ALA A 207 -43.75 8.17 -16.38
N SER A 208 -44.07 7.01 -15.84
CA SER A 208 -43.39 6.37 -14.74
C SER A 208 -41.87 6.33 -14.94
N SER A 209 -41.12 7.01 -14.09
CA SER A 209 -39.73 6.68 -13.86
C SER A 209 -39.48 6.76 -12.36
N LEU A 210 -39.27 5.58 -11.78
CA LEU A 210 -38.72 5.30 -10.46
C LEU A 210 -37.81 6.44 -9.96
N ASP A 211 -38.37 7.31 -9.13
CA ASP A 211 -37.63 8.29 -8.34
C ASP A 211 -36.88 7.53 -7.26
N HIS A 212 -35.66 7.09 -7.59
CA HIS A 212 -34.67 6.76 -6.58
C HIS A 212 -34.19 8.11 -6.02
N GLU A 213 -34.38 8.30 -4.71
CA GLU A 213 -34.15 9.56 -4.03
C GLU A 213 -32.81 10.20 -4.42
N ASP A 214 -32.93 11.22 -5.26
CA ASP A 214 -31.87 12.06 -5.78
C ASP A 214 -31.27 12.82 -4.60
N SER A 215 -30.17 12.28 -4.06
CA SER A 215 -29.17 13.09 -3.37
C SER A 215 -28.73 14.14 -4.39
N ARG A 216 -29.36 15.31 -4.36
CA ARG A 216 -29.14 16.45 -5.26
C ARG A 216 -27.68 16.87 -5.21
N CYS A 217 -26.88 16.18 -6.00
CA CYS A 217 -25.52 16.52 -6.30
C CYS A 217 -25.56 17.76 -7.19
N GLU A 218 -24.88 18.84 -6.79
CA GLU A 218 -24.85 20.11 -7.54
C GLU A 218 -24.21 19.97 -8.94
N HIS A 219 -23.60 18.81 -9.26
CA HIS A 219 -23.04 18.51 -10.57
C HIS A 219 -24.13 18.13 -11.58
N HIS A 220 -24.93 19.12 -11.97
CA HIS A 220 -25.92 19.01 -13.04
C HIS A 220 -25.38 19.60 -14.34
N GLY A 221 -25.60 18.90 -15.46
CA GLY A 221 -25.25 19.38 -16.80
C GLY A 221 -24.35 18.41 -17.56
N THR A 222 -24.25 18.62 -18.86
CA THR A 222 -23.30 17.92 -19.73
C THR A 222 -22.14 18.84 -20.07
N GLN A 223 -20.94 18.28 -20.14
CA GLN A 223 -19.73 19.02 -20.51
C GLN A 223 -18.89 18.17 -21.46
N VAL A 224 -18.32 18.79 -22.50
CA VAL A 224 -17.39 18.10 -23.39
C VAL A 224 -15.99 18.22 -22.82
N ILE A 225 -15.31 17.08 -22.65
CA ILE A 225 -13.92 16.99 -22.21
C ILE A 225 -13.12 16.37 -23.36
N GLU A 226 -12.26 17.18 -23.97
CA GLU A 226 -11.32 16.74 -25.00
C GLU A 226 -10.07 16.16 -24.34
N PHE A 227 -9.77 14.89 -24.60
CA PHE A 227 -8.54 14.22 -24.18
C PHE A 227 -7.58 14.08 -25.36
N SER A 228 -6.31 14.46 -25.21
CA SER A 228 -5.32 14.46 -26.30
C SER A 228 -4.12 13.54 -26.07
N ASN A 229 -3.94 12.94 -24.88
CA ASN A 229 -2.70 12.24 -24.54
C ASN A 229 -2.49 10.91 -25.29
N ASN A 230 -3.55 10.27 -25.79
CA ASN A 230 -3.49 8.98 -26.47
C ASN A 230 -4.54 8.92 -27.61
N GLY A 231 -4.37 9.82 -28.58
CA GLY A 231 -5.39 10.14 -29.57
C GLY A 231 -6.35 11.21 -29.06
N ILE A 232 -6.84 12.05 -29.96
CA ILE A 232 -7.85 13.06 -29.66
C ILE A 232 -9.19 12.34 -29.50
N ARG A 233 -9.81 12.45 -28.33
CA ARG A 233 -11.17 11.95 -28.07
C ARG A 233 -11.97 13.01 -27.37
N GLU A 234 -13.16 13.30 -27.89
CA GLU A 234 -14.11 14.19 -27.25
C GLU A 234 -15.15 13.38 -26.48
N ILE A 235 -15.11 13.48 -25.15
CA ILE A 235 -16.03 12.77 -24.27
C ILE A 235 -17.09 13.73 -23.77
N GLN A 236 -18.35 13.46 -24.09
CA GLN A 236 -19.49 14.12 -23.47
C GLN A 236 -19.73 13.52 -22.07
N ARG A 237 -19.35 14.29 -21.05
CA ARG A 237 -19.66 14.01 -19.66
C ARG A 237 -21.17 14.16 -19.43
N GLY A 238 -21.79 13.12 -18.88
CA GLY A 238 -23.18 13.03 -18.47
C GLY A 238 -23.38 13.21 -16.96
N ARG A 239 -24.44 12.60 -16.43
CA ARG A 239 -24.82 12.72 -15.01
C ARG A 239 -23.74 12.15 -14.07
N CYS A 240 -23.71 12.70 -12.85
CA CYS A 240 -22.92 12.18 -11.76
C CYS A 240 -23.34 10.76 -11.40
N ILE A 241 -22.34 9.87 -11.33
CA ILE A 241 -22.47 8.48 -10.87
C ILE A 241 -22.33 8.42 -9.35
N GLY A 242 -21.35 9.14 -8.78
CA GLY A 242 -21.09 9.11 -7.34
C GLY A 242 -19.79 9.80 -6.93
N HIS A 243 -19.67 10.09 -5.63
CA HIS A 243 -18.55 10.82 -5.04
C HIS A 243 -17.72 9.89 -4.15
N LEU A 244 -16.40 9.99 -4.23
CA LEU A 244 -15.46 9.29 -3.36
C LEU A 244 -14.69 10.33 -2.53
N LYS A 245 -14.67 10.15 -1.19
CA LYS A 245 -14.04 11.03 -0.18
C LYS A 245 -14.50 12.49 -0.22
N GLU A 246 -15.42 12.90 0.66
CA GLU A 246 -15.84 14.31 0.89
C GLU A 246 -15.99 15.18 -0.39
N GLY A 247 -16.33 14.60 -1.56
CA GLY A 247 -16.46 15.32 -2.84
C GLY A 247 -15.14 15.70 -3.55
N GLN A 248 -13.99 15.14 -3.17
CA GLN A 248 -12.70 15.38 -3.83
C GLN A 248 -12.55 14.61 -5.14
N VAL A 249 -13.18 13.44 -5.24
CA VAL A 249 -13.24 12.65 -6.46
C VAL A 249 -14.69 12.42 -6.83
N THR A 250 -15.04 12.75 -8.07
CA THR A 250 -16.40 12.56 -8.58
C THR A 250 -16.36 11.74 -9.86
N TYR A 251 -17.23 10.74 -9.96
CA TYR A 251 -17.38 9.92 -11.16
C TYR A 251 -18.60 10.35 -11.96
N TYR A 252 -18.46 10.40 -13.28
CA TYR A 252 -19.53 10.74 -14.22
C TYR A 252 -19.60 9.69 -15.33
N HIS A 253 -20.78 9.57 -15.93
CA HIS A 253 -20.91 8.87 -17.21
C HIS A 253 -20.18 9.68 -18.30
N GLY A 254 -19.45 9.02 -19.17
CA GLY A 254 -18.84 9.60 -20.36
C GLY A 254 -19.36 8.90 -21.61
N LEU A 255 -19.63 9.66 -22.66
CA LEU A 255 -19.95 9.15 -23.98
C LEU A 255 -18.94 9.71 -24.97
N ASP A 256 -18.25 8.87 -25.71
CA ASP A 256 -17.40 9.30 -26.81
C ASP A 256 -18.28 9.78 -27.97
N ILE A 257 -18.09 11.03 -28.39
CA ILE A 257 -18.96 11.69 -29.38
C ILE A 257 -18.79 11.06 -30.76
N GLU A 258 -17.59 10.59 -31.09
CA GLU A 258 -17.31 10.02 -32.41
C GLU A 258 -17.75 8.56 -32.51
N THR A 259 -17.49 7.77 -31.46
CA THR A 259 -17.71 6.32 -31.48
C THR A 259 -19.03 5.89 -30.85
N GLY A 260 -19.61 6.73 -29.98
CA GLY A 260 -20.78 6.38 -29.17
C GLY A 260 -20.48 5.38 -28.04
N GLU A 261 -19.20 5.08 -27.78
CA GLU A 261 -18.80 4.17 -26.70
C GLU A 261 -18.99 4.82 -25.32
N LEU A 262 -19.38 4.01 -24.33
CA LEU A 262 -19.57 4.45 -22.96
C LEU A 262 -18.27 4.32 -22.14
N PHE A 263 -17.98 5.36 -21.39
CA PHE A 263 -16.83 5.46 -20.49
C PHE A 263 -17.25 5.94 -19.10
N ALA A 264 -16.37 5.76 -18.12
CA ALA A 264 -16.45 6.42 -16.83
C ALA A 264 -15.39 7.53 -16.77
N VAL A 265 -15.80 8.72 -16.32
CA VAL A 265 -14.90 9.87 -16.14
C VAL A 265 -14.74 10.13 -14.65
N GLY A 266 -13.54 9.94 -14.12
CA GLY A 266 -13.18 10.31 -12.75
C GLY A 266 -12.54 11.69 -12.71
N GLU A 267 -13.17 12.64 -12.04
CA GLU A 267 -12.69 14.02 -11.83
C GLU A 267 -12.10 14.15 -10.43
N TRP A 268 -10.83 14.50 -10.34
CA TRP A 268 -10.09 14.65 -9.09
C TRP A 268 -9.76 16.12 -8.89
N ILE A 269 -10.22 16.70 -7.78
CA ILE A 269 -10.01 18.11 -7.44
C ILE A 269 -8.95 18.22 -6.35
N ILE A 270 -7.75 18.65 -6.73
CA ILE A 270 -6.62 18.85 -5.82
C ILE A 270 -6.53 20.32 -5.45
N ASN A 271 -6.84 20.64 -4.18
CA ASN A 271 -6.74 21.99 -3.64
C ASN A 271 -5.38 22.21 -2.96
N TYR A 272 -4.58 23.18 -3.39
CA TYR A 272 -3.30 23.52 -2.74
C TYR A 272 -3.37 24.91 -2.08
N LYS A 273 -3.46 24.93 -0.74
CA LYS A 273 -3.66 26.18 0.01
C LYS A 273 -2.37 26.98 0.19
N ASN A 274 -1.24 26.30 0.45
CA ASN A 274 0.03 26.92 0.86
C ASN A 274 1.26 26.34 0.12
N ALA A 275 1.07 25.51 -0.90
CA ALA A 275 2.18 24.93 -1.65
C ALA A 275 2.53 25.81 -2.86
N ASP A 276 3.81 25.85 -3.22
CA ASP A 276 4.27 26.53 -4.44
C ASP A 276 3.57 25.90 -5.66
N GLU A 277 2.86 26.71 -6.44
CA GLU A 277 2.11 26.28 -7.63
C GLU A 277 3.01 25.49 -8.57
N LEU A 278 4.27 25.94 -8.72
CA LEU A 278 5.24 25.30 -9.60
C LEU A 278 5.61 23.88 -9.12
N GLN A 279 5.68 23.68 -7.80
CA GLN A 279 5.99 22.38 -7.21
C GLN A 279 4.82 21.42 -7.39
N VAL A 280 3.58 21.88 -7.16
CA VAL A 280 2.38 21.06 -7.36
C VAL A 280 2.23 20.69 -8.83
N CYS A 281 2.42 21.63 -9.76
CA CYS A 281 2.37 21.35 -11.20
C CYS A 281 3.39 20.29 -11.62
N ARG A 282 4.62 20.35 -11.10
CA ARG A 282 5.67 19.34 -11.36
C ARG A 282 5.25 17.95 -10.86
N GLN A 283 4.68 17.88 -9.65
CA GLN A 283 4.23 16.61 -9.09
C GLN A 283 3.06 16.02 -9.87
N VAL A 284 2.05 16.83 -10.23
CA VAL A 284 0.91 16.34 -11.03
C VAL A 284 1.37 15.88 -12.41
N THR A 285 2.30 16.61 -13.04
CA THR A 285 2.90 16.20 -14.32
C THR A 285 3.69 14.89 -14.20
N SER A 286 4.43 14.69 -13.10
CA SER A 286 5.12 13.42 -12.83
C SER A 286 4.14 12.26 -12.70
N ILE A 287 3.03 12.46 -11.98
CA ILE A 287 1.97 11.45 -11.81
C ILE A 287 1.29 11.17 -13.16
N GLU A 288 1.07 12.20 -13.98
CA GLU A 288 0.54 12.03 -15.34
C GLU A 288 1.45 11.14 -16.19
N GLN A 289 2.77 11.33 -16.10
CA GLN A 289 3.74 10.47 -16.80
C GLN A 289 3.65 9.02 -16.32
N GLU A 290 3.50 8.77 -15.02
CA GLU A 290 3.29 7.42 -14.47
C GLU A 290 1.96 6.81 -14.95
N MET A 291 0.88 7.58 -14.95
CA MET A 291 -0.44 7.17 -15.45
C MET A 291 -0.41 6.79 -16.94
N ASN A 292 0.43 7.45 -17.75
CA ASN A 292 0.62 7.09 -19.16
C ASN A 292 1.19 5.66 -19.35
N TYR A 293 1.91 5.10 -18.37
CA TYR A 293 2.28 3.69 -18.41
C TYR A 293 1.10 2.78 -18.10
N LEU A 294 0.22 3.17 -17.16
CA LEU A 294 -0.99 2.41 -16.82
C LEU A 294 -1.99 2.39 -17.98
N ILE A 295 -2.07 3.47 -18.76
CA ILE A 295 -2.90 3.54 -19.97
C ILE A 295 -2.47 2.51 -21.03
N LYS A 296 -1.23 2.00 -20.99
CA LYS A 296 -0.77 0.95 -21.91
C LYS A 296 -1.17 -0.46 -21.44
N LEU A 297 -1.57 -0.64 -20.19
CA LEU A 297 -1.95 -1.94 -19.65
C LEU A 297 -3.39 -2.29 -20.04
N LYS A 298 -3.55 -3.39 -20.78
CA LYS A 298 -4.83 -3.96 -21.20
C LYS A 298 -4.91 -5.41 -20.77
N HIS A 299 -5.91 -5.77 -19.97
CA HIS A 299 -6.11 -7.14 -19.49
C HIS A 299 -7.60 -7.43 -19.28
N SER A 300 -8.04 -8.67 -19.51
CA SER A 300 -9.46 -9.09 -19.46
C SER A 300 -10.14 -8.92 -18.10
N HIS A 301 -9.35 -8.81 -17.04
CA HIS A 301 -9.83 -8.75 -15.65
C HIS A 301 -9.43 -7.46 -14.94
N LEU A 302 -8.94 -6.46 -15.67
CA LEU A 302 -8.59 -5.15 -15.12
C LEU A 302 -9.38 -4.06 -15.84
N VAL A 303 -9.84 -3.07 -15.09
CA VAL A 303 -10.45 -1.86 -15.68
C VAL A 303 -9.37 -1.12 -16.46
N HIS A 304 -9.60 -0.93 -17.75
CA HIS A 304 -8.64 -0.27 -18.61
C HIS A 304 -8.73 1.26 -18.46
N TYR A 305 -7.60 1.89 -18.14
CA TYR A 305 -7.46 3.34 -18.22
C TYR A 305 -7.18 3.75 -19.66
N VAL A 306 -7.99 4.66 -20.19
CA VAL A 306 -7.98 5.05 -21.60
C VAL A 306 -7.18 6.32 -21.80
N ASN A 307 -7.37 7.30 -20.92
CA ASN A 307 -6.76 8.62 -21.06
C ASN A 307 -6.73 9.39 -19.73
N VAL A 308 -5.89 10.41 -19.65
CA VAL A 308 -5.80 11.33 -18.51
C VAL A 308 -5.63 12.76 -19.04
N LYS A 309 -6.27 13.72 -18.39
CA LYS A 309 -6.15 15.14 -18.69
C LYS A 309 -6.02 15.93 -17.40
N GLN A 310 -4.99 16.75 -17.29
CA GLN A 310 -4.88 17.74 -16.22
C GLN A 310 -5.27 19.14 -16.71
N GLN A 311 -5.98 19.87 -15.86
CA GLN A 311 -6.34 21.27 -16.09
C GLN A 311 -6.05 22.08 -14.83
N HIS A 312 -5.22 23.12 -14.99
CA HIS A 312 -4.88 24.04 -13.92
C HIS A 312 -5.86 25.22 -13.91
N VAL A 313 -6.56 25.41 -12.80
CA VAL A 313 -7.47 26.54 -12.61
C VAL A 313 -6.75 27.58 -11.74
N LYS A 314 -6.02 28.48 -12.41
CA LYS A 314 -5.18 29.51 -11.77
C LYS A 314 -5.93 30.39 -10.78
N ASP A 315 -7.21 30.68 -11.05
CA ASP A 315 -8.01 31.60 -10.24
C ASP A 315 -8.47 31.01 -8.89
N SER A 316 -8.26 29.71 -8.64
CA SER A 316 -8.80 29.05 -7.44
C SER A 316 -7.80 28.17 -6.66
N ASN A 317 -6.53 28.16 -7.05
CA ASN A 317 -5.49 27.23 -6.54
C ASN A 317 -5.96 25.76 -6.55
N ARG A 318 -6.59 25.34 -7.65
CA ARG A 318 -7.08 23.99 -7.85
C ARG A 318 -6.51 23.39 -9.13
N VAL A 319 -6.08 22.13 -9.02
CA VAL A 319 -5.77 21.30 -10.19
C VAL A 319 -6.88 20.27 -10.33
N ILE A 320 -7.49 20.23 -11.52
CA ILE A 320 -8.51 19.24 -11.87
C ILE A 320 -7.84 18.19 -12.74
N VAL A 321 -7.86 16.94 -12.31
CA VAL A 321 -7.36 15.81 -13.08
C VAL A 321 -8.53 14.93 -13.48
N ASN A 322 -8.78 14.83 -14.78
CA ASN A 322 -9.81 13.97 -15.35
C ASN A 322 -9.16 12.67 -15.84
N ILE A 323 -9.69 11.54 -15.39
CA ILE A 323 -9.23 10.20 -15.78
C ILE A 323 -10.37 9.52 -16.53
N LEU A 324 -10.08 9.08 -17.75
CA LEU A 324 -11.00 8.33 -18.59
C LEU A 324 -10.71 6.84 -18.47
N GLN A 325 -11.72 6.05 -18.15
CA GLN A 325 -11.60 4.61 -18.00
C GLN A 325 -12.80 3.89 -18.61
N GLU A 326 -12.63 2.61 -18.92
CA GLU A 326 -13.69 1.75 -19.44
C GLU A 326 -14.91 1.72 -18.49
N PHE A 327 -16.11 1.84 -19.07
CA PHE A 327 -17.34 1.74 -18.29
C PHE A 327 -17.69 0.29 -18.00
N VAL A 328 -17.59 -0.11 -16.73
CA VAL A 328 -18.03 -1.45 -16.29
C VAL A 328 -19.44 -1.34 -15.71
N GLY A 329 -20.42 -1.90 -16.42
CA GLY A 329 -21.86 -1.82 -16.08
C GLY A 329 -22.31 -2.60 -14.85
N CYS A 330 -21.41 -3.23 -14.09
CA CYS A 330 -21.76 -3.84 -12.81
C CYS A 330 -21.88 -2.74 -11.75
N VAL A 331 -22.99 -2.79 -11.00
CA VAL A 331 -23.25 -1.98 -9.79
C VAL A 331 -21.94 -1.78 -9.03
N LEU A 332 -21.45 -0.55 -9.07
CA LEU A 332 -20.05 -0.25 -8.81
C LEU A 332 -19.62 -0.77 -7.44
N LEU A 333 -18.42 -1.36 -7.37
CA LEU A 333 -17.71 -1.65 -6.13
C LEU A 333 -17.67 -0.43 -5.19
N SER A 334 -17.79 0.81 -5.72
CA SER A 334 -17.90 2.03 -4.91
C SER A 334 -19.19 2.11 -4.08
N SER A 335 -20.31 1.55 -4.55
CA SER A 335 -21.56 1.47 -3.78
C SER A 335 -21.47 0.42 -2.68
N ILE A 336 -20.67 -0.65 -2.87
CA ILE A 336 -20.40 -1.66 -1.83
C ILE A 336 -19.37 -1.15 -0.81
N MET A 337 -18.36 -0.39 -1.26
CA MET A 337 -17.27 0.12 -0.41
C MET A 337 -17.67 1.32 0.47
N ASN A 338 -18.80 1.98 0.18
CA ASN A 338 -19.35 3.06 1.02
C ASN A 338 -20.35 2.57 2.09
N TYR A 339 -20.69 1.28 2.12
CA TYR A 339 -21.37 0.68 3.27
C TYR A 339 -20.34 -0.04 4.14
N PRO A 340 -20.29 0.20 5.47
CA PRO A 340 -19.55 -0.67 6.36
C PRO A 340 -20.19 -2.06 6.29
N LEU A 341 -19.54 -2.99 5.58
CA LEU A 341 -19.89 -4.40 5.60
C LEU A 341 -19.73 -4.91 7.04
N LYS A 342 -20.80 -4.83 7.83
CA LYS A 342 -20.98 -5.66 9.02
C LYS A 342 -21.21 -7.08 8.51
N LEU A 343 -20.11 -7.79 8.25
CA LEU A 343 -20.12 -9.25 8.13
C LEU A 343 -20.53 -9.80 9.50
N LYS A 344 -21.81 -10.13 9.66
CA LYS A 344 -22.25 -11.07 10.69
C LYS A 344 -21.81 -12.45 10.24
N TRP A 345 -20.87 -13.03 10.97
CA TRP A 345 -20.58 -14.46 10.89
C TRP A 345 -21.84 -15.21 11.33
N CYS A 346 -22.49 -15.90 10.40
CA CYS A 346 -23.52 -16.89 10.71
C CYS A 346 -22.80 -18.22 10.93
N ASP A 347 -22.49 -18.53 12.18
CA ASP A 347 -22.16 -19.90 12.59
C ASP A 347 -23.43 -20.74 12.48
N THR A 348 -23.54 -21.54 11.42
CA THR A 348 -24.35 -22.76 11.44
C THR A 348 -23.68 -23.79 10.52
N LEU A 349 -22.85 -24.63 11.12
CA LEU A 349 -22.47 -25.93 10.57
C LEU A 349 -23.73 -26.81 10.49
N PRO A 350 -23.99 -27.52 9.38
CA PRO A 350 -24.98 -28.58 9.37
C PRO A 350 -24.38 -29.82 10.07
N SER A 351 -25.09 -30.30 11.09
CA SER A 351 -24.89 -31.62 11.69
C SER A 351 -25.16 -32.68 10.64
N GLU A 352 -24.18 -33.54 10.40
CA GLU A 352 -24.37 -34.85 9.78
C GLU A 352 -25.39 -35.66 10.60
N TYR A 353 -26.35 -36.26 9.90
CA TYR A 353 -26.98 -37.55 10.23
C TYR A 353 -27.49 -38.20 8.93
#